data_AF-A0A094CTB0-F1
#
_entry.id   AF-A0A094CTB0-F1
#
_cell.length_a   1.000
_cell.length_b   1.000
_cell.length_c   1.000
_cell.angle_alpha   90.00
_cell.angle_beta   90.00
_cell.angle_gamma   90.00
#
_symmetry.space_group_name_H-M   'P 1'
#
loop_
_entity.id
_entity.type
_entity.pdbx_description
1 polymer ?
#
loop_
_entity_poly.entity_id
_entity_poly.type
_entity_poly.pdbx_seq_one_letter_code
_entity_poly.pdbx_strand_id
1 'polypeptide(L)'
;MLSYPNQNDRGLFLGIWSAMRNTGSIVGGSINFYTNYKRSSAGGIAWSTYLIFVGFECTGVIWGLMLSPTSKVRHRDGSRAATSTDISWAEEFKALWKHMQNRKTWLMFFPAFYSFFYGGTLGTYLALHFSVRARALSSLITPTVTIPMVILYGRLMDQQRWSQMHRAWIGVLIWLIPQVGCFIWIGIEYSKFGTEKAALDYVLNFVTLPWYHVRCLMNWWIQYWLQYPHSHTSRWAEAYLPYILIFSTGYLTQLSLYWILGTFSTDVKSSARTGGLFRAFETLGQAVS
;
A
#
# COMPACT_ATOMS: atom_id res chain seq x y z
N MET A 1 8.20 -3.02 13.91
CA MET A 1 8.38 -1.86 12.99
C MET A 1 8.48 -0.52 13.71
N LEU A 2 7.62 -0.23 14.71
CA LEU A 2 7.68 1.05 15.45
C LEU A 2 8.73 1.09 16.57
N SER A 3 9.04 -0.06 17.18
CA SER A 3 9.84 -0.11 18.41
C SER A 3 11.35 -0.18 18.21
N TYR A 4 11.82 -0.59 17.02
CA TYR A 4 13.26 -0.73 16.74
C TYR A 4 13.91 0.60 16.35
N PRO A 5 13.35 1.41 15.43
CA PRO A 5 14.02 2.63 14.99
C PRO A 5 14.02 3.75 16.05
N ASN A 6 15.11 4.53 16.07
CA ASN A 6 15.18 5.81 16.76
C ASN A 6 14.04 6.73 16.29
N GLN A 7 13.51 7.56 17.19
CA GLN A 7 12.32 8.39 16.93
C GLN A 7 12.43 9.30 15.70
N ASN A 8 13.65 9.75 15.39
CA ASN A 8 13.93 10.63 14.25
C ASN A 8 14.01 9.91 12.90
N ASP A 9 14.20 8.59 12.89
CA ASP A 9 14.34 7.79 11.66
C ASP A 9 13.11 6.89 11.40
N ARG A 10 12.07 7.00 12.24
CA ARG A 10 10.90 6.11 12.20
C ARG A 10 10.20 6.15 10.84
N GLY A 11 10.05 7.33 10.23
CA GLY A 11 9.40 7.49 8.93
C GLY A 11 10.10 6.72 7.82
N LEU A 12 11.44 6.80 7.74
CA LEU A 12 12.25 6.10 6.76
C LEU A 12 12.18 4.58 6.97
N PHE A 13 12.33 4.10 8.21
CA PHE A 13 12.26 2.67 8.49
C PHE A 13 10.85 2.09 8.25
N LEU A 14 9.79 2.86 8.54
CA LEU A 14 8.43 2.50 8.14
C LEU A 14 8.31 2.45 6.60
N GLY A 15 8.91 3.40 5.90
CA GLY A 15 8.90 3.48 4.44
C GLY A 15 9.62 2.29 3.81
N ILE A 16 10.78 1.90 4.35
CA ILE A 16 11.53 0.70 3.96
C ILE A 16 10.72 -0.56 4.21
N TRP A 17 10.06 -0.67 5.37
CA TRP A 17 9.18 -1.80 5.67
C TRP A 17 8.05 -1.93 4.65
N SER A 18 7.39 -0.82 4.33
CA SER A 18 6.33 -0.79 3.31
C SER A 18 6.88 -1.13 1.92
N ALA A 19 8.05 -0.61 1.55
CA ALA A 19 8.72 -0.92 0.29
C ALA A 19 9.06 -2.42 0.18
N MET A 20 9.62 -3.02 1.23
CA MET A 20 9.91 -4.47 1.28
C MET A 20 8.65 -5.31 1.05
N ARG A 21 7.53 -4.95 1.69
CA ARG A 21 6.24 -5.63 1.48
C ARG A 21 5.77 -5.51 0.02
N ASN A 22 5.88 -4.31 -0.55
CA ASN A 22 5.47 -4.04 -1.93
C ASN A 22 6.39 -4.72 -2.97
N THR A 23 7.67 -4.94 -2.68
CA THR A 23 8.56 -5.71 -3.57
C THR A 23 8.04 -7.15 -3.77
N GLY A 24 7.52 -7.79 -2.73
CA GLY A 24 6.86 -9.09 -2.86
C GLY A 24 5.66 -9.04 -3.81
N SER A 25 4.89 -7.94 -3.78
CA SER A 25 3.79 -7.71 -4.71
C SER A 25 4.27 -7.50 -6.16
N ILE A 26 5.44 -6.87 -6.38
CA ILE A 26 6.03 -6.77 -7.73
C ILE A 26 6.38 -8.15 -8.28
N VAL A 27 7.01 -9.00 -7.48
CA VAL A 27 7.37 -10.36 -7.91
C VAL A 27 6.11 -11.16 -8.25
N GLY A 28 5.11 -11.14 -7.37
CA GLY A 28 3.84 -11.84 -7.61
C GLY A 28 3.05 -11.28 -8.79
N GLY A 29 3.01 -9.95 -8.92
CA GLY A 29 2.40 -9.26 -10.05
C GLY A 29 3.08 -9.59 -11.39
N SER A 30 4.41 -9.74 -11.38
CA SER A 30 5.19 -10.13 -12.57
C SER A 30 4.84 -11.54 -13.03
N ILE A 31 4.74 -12.50 -12.10
CA ILE A 31 4.35 -13.89 -12.40
C ILE A 31 2.90 -13.92 -12.91
N ASN A 32 1.99 -13.20 -12.25
CA ASN A 32 0.58 -13.11 -12.63
C ASN A 32 0.42 -12.50 -14.03
N PHE A 33 1.17 -11.44 -14.34
CA PHE A 33 1.19 -10.81 -15.65
C PHE A 33 1.72 -11.75 -16.73
N TYR A 34 2.87 -12.40 -16.49
CA TYR A 34 3.47 -13.32 -17.45
C TYR A 34 2.53 -14.49 -17.80
N THR A 35 1.89 -15.08 -16.79
CA THR A 35 0.98 -16.23 -16.97
C THR A 35 -0.35 -15.86 -17.65
N ASN A 36 -0.79 -14.61 -17.56
CA ASN A 36 -2.09 -14.17 -18.09
C ASN A 36 -2.00 -13.18 -19.28
N TYR A 37 -0.81 -12.85 -19.77
CA TYR A 37 -0.61 -11.82 -20.79
C TYR A 37 -1.39 -12.06 -22.10
N LYS A 38 -1.58 -13.33 -22.50
CA LYS A 38 -2.26 -13.71 -23.74
C LYS A 38 -3.79 -13.83 -23.61
N ARG A 39 -4.36 -13.77 -22.41
CA ARG A 39 -5.79 -14.01 -22.16
C ARG A 39 -6.54 -12.68 -22.02
N SER A 40 -7.30 -12.31 -23.04
CA SER A 40 -8.13 -11.09 -23.08
C SER A 40 -9.58 -11.29 -22.60
N SER A 41 -10.02 -12.53 -22.36
CA SER A 41 -11.37 -12.85 -21.91
C SER A 41 -11.54 -12.73 -20.39
N ALA A 42 -12.78 -12.46 -19.94
CA ALA A 42 -13.13 -12.47 -18.52
C ALA A 42 -12.96 -13.89 -17.94
N GLY A 43 -12.16 -14.05 -16.87
CA GLY A 43 -11.89 -15.34 -16.25
C GLY A 43 -10.96 -15.28 -15.02
N GLY A 44 -10.72 -16.44 -14.41
CA GLY A 44 -9.83 -16.60 -13.25
C GLY A 44 -8.34 -16.69 -13.61
N ILE A 45 -7.49 -16.50 -12.60
CA ILE A 45 -6.02 -16.64 -12.69
C ILE A 45 -5.67 -18.12 -12.92
N ALA A 46 -4.59 -18.40 -13.67
CA ALA A 46 -4.11 -19.75 -13.91
C ALA A 46 -3.75 -20.50 -12.61
N TRP A 47 -4.11 -21.79 -12.51
CA TRP A 47 -3.82 -22.64 -11.35
C TRP A 47 -2.31 -22.76 -11.04
N SER A 48 -1.48 -22.73 -12.08
CA SER A 48 -0.01 -22.77 -11.98
C SER A 48 0.55 -21.59 -11.18
N THR A 49 -0.09 -20.42 -11.25
CA THR A 49 0.32 -19.23 -10.49
C THR A 49 0.18 -19.46 -8.98
N TYR A 50 -0.86 -20.17 -8.53
CA TYR A 50 -1.06 -20.46 -7.11
C TYR A 50 0.01 -21.39 -6.54
N LEU A 51 0.41 -22.43 -7.29
CA LEU A 51 1.44 -23.37 -6.82
C LEU A 51 2.80 -22.70 -6.62
N ILE A 52 3.16 -21.75 -7.48
CA ILE A 52 4.40 -20.98 -7.33
C ILE A 52 4.39 -20.19 -6.01
N PHE A 53 3.26 -19.55 -5.68
CA PHE A 53 3.12 -18.80 -4.43
C PHE A 53 3.21 -19.69 -3.19
N VAL A 54 2.51 -20.82 -3.18
CA VAL A 54 2.57 -21.79 -2.07
C VAL A 54 4.00 -22.28 -1.86
N GLY A 55 4.73 -22.58 -2.94
CA GLY A 55 6.14 -22.96 -2.88
C GLY A 55 7.02 -21.91 -2.20
N PHE A 56 6.83 -20.62 -2.51
CA PHE A 56 7.56 -19.55 -1.84
C PHE A 56 7.19 -19.40 -0.37
N GLU A 57 5.91 -19.51 -0.01
CA GLU A 57 5.43 -19.41 1.37
C GLU A 57 6.05 -20.49 2.26
N CYS A 58 6.20 -21.72 1.77
CA CYS A 58 6.85 -22.80 2.50
C CYS A 58 8.33 -22.51 2.84
N THR A 59 9.03 -21.71 2.02
CA THR A 59 10.42 -21.31 2.33
C THR A 59 10.52 -20.26 3.45
N GLY A 60 9.40 -19.64 3.85
CA GLY A 60 9.36 -18.60 4.88
C GLY A 60 10.02 -18.99 6.21
N VAL A 61 9.89 -20.25 6.62
CA VAL A 61 10.50 -20.77 7.85
C VAL A 61 12.02 -20.71 7.78
N ILE A 62 12.61 -21.03 6.62
CA ILE A 62 14.06 -21.01 6.41
C ILE A 62 14.57 -19.58 6.57
N TRP A 63 13.90 -18.61 5.93
CA TRP A 63 14.25 -17.20 6.05
C TRP A 63 14.09 -16.67 7.47
N GLY A 64 13.07 -17.15 8.21
CA GLY A 64 12.85 -16.79 9.61
C GLY A 64 14.00 -17.23 10.53
N LEU A 65 14.56 -18.43 10.31
CA LEU A 65 15.70 -18.93 11.09
C LEU A 65 17.02 -18.20 10.77
N MET A 66 17.13 -17.58 9.60
CA MET A 66 18.30 -16.77 9.21
C MET A 66 18.27 -15.34 9.78
N LEU A 67 17.17 -14.92 10.42
CA LEU A 67 17.08 -13.59 11.02
C LEU A 67 17.96 -13.47 12.25
N SER A 68 18.63 -12.32 12.39
CA SER A 68 19.48 -12.05 13.53
C SER A 68 18.64 -11.81 14.81
N PRO A 69 19.06 -12.34 15.97
CA PRO A 69 18.41 -12.06 17.24
C PRO A 69 18.40 -10.56 17.57
N THR A 70 17.29 -10.08 18.15
CA THR A 70 17.10 -8.66 18.56
C THR A 70 18.24 -8.12 19.41
N SER A 71 18.82 -8.94 20.28
CA SER A 71 19.93 -8.57 21.16
C SER A 71 21.23 -8.21 20.43
N LYS A 72 21.39 -8.66 19.16
CA LYS A 72 22.53 -8.35 18.31
C LYS A 72 22.31 -7.09 17.45
N VAL A 73 21.09 -6.57 17.39
CA VAL A 73 20.77 -5.36 16.62
C VAL A 73 21.36 -4.14 17.33
N ARG A 74 22.08 -3.32 16.57
CA ARG A 74 22.67 -2.06 17.02
C ARG A 74 22.22 -0.95 16.09
N HIS A 75 21.90 0.19 16.67
CA HIS A 75 21.60 1.40 15.91
C HIS A 75 22.90 2.02 15.37
N ARG A 76 22.76 3.01 14.48
CA ARG A 76 23.90 3.71 13.88
C ARG A 76 24.79 4.43 14.91
N ASP A 77 24.19 4.84 16.03
CA ASP A 77 24.86 5.45 17.18
C ASP A 77 25.51 4.41 18.13
N GLY A 78 25.44 3.12 17.80
CA GLY A 78 25.95 2.02 18.64
C GLY A 78 25.04 1.63 19.81
N SER A 79 23.92 2.33 20.02
CA SER A 79 22.94 1.98 21.04
C SER A 79 22.23 0.66 20.70
N ARG A 80 21.72 -0.02 21.74
CA ARG A 80 20.99 -1.28 21.60
C ARG A 80 19.52 -1.00 21.33
N ALA A 81 18.88 -1.85 20.52
CA ALA A 81 17.43 -1.82 20.37
C ALA A 81 16.75 -2.09 21.72
N ALA A 82 15.77 -1.26 22.08
CA ALA A 82 15.07 -1.39 23.35
C ALA A 82 14.27 -2.71 23.37
N THR A 83 14.46 -3.49 24.44
CA THR A 83 13.84 -4.81 24.60
C THR A 83 12.89 -4.76 25.79
N SER A 84 11.68 -5.32 25.63
CA SER A 84 10.71 -5.42 26.73
C SER A 84 11.09 -6.54 27.69
N THR A 85 10.91 -6.31 29.00
CA THR A 85 10.95 -7.41 29.98
C THR A 85 9.75 -8.33 29.82
N ASP A 86 9.99 -9.63 30.06
CA ASP A 86 8.96 -10.66 30.01
C ASP A 86 7.87 -10.40 31.04
N ILE A 87 6.63 -10.66 30.64
CA ILE A 87 5.41 -10.48 31.42
C ILE A 87 4.51 -11.68 31.19
N SER A 88 3.71 -12.03 32.19
CA SER A 88 2.80 -13.17 32.06
C SER A 88 1.68 -12.89 31.06
N TRP A 89 1.15 -13.93 30.42
CA TRP A 89 0.03 -13.81 29.49
C TRP A 89 -1.19 -13.11 30.10
N ALA A 90 -1.53 -13.46 31.35
CA ALA A 90 -2.66 -12.87 32.06
C ALA A 90 -2.48 -11.36 32.27
N GLU A 91 -1.26 -10.93 32.63
CA GLU A 91 -0.94 -9.51 32.76
C GLU A 91 -0.98 -8.79 31.42
N GLU A 92 -0.54 -9.42 30.34
CA GLU A 92 -0.59 -8.82 29.01
C GLU A 92 -2.04 -8.64 28.52
N PHE A 93 -2.92 -9.63 28.72
CA PHE A 93 -4.35 -9.47 28.44
C PHE A 93 -4.98 -8.34 29.25
N LYS A 94 -4.66 -8.24 30.54
CA LYS A 94 -5.14 -7.15 31.41
C LYS A 94 -4.60 -5.79 30.95
N ALA A 95 -3.35 -5.73 30.52
CA ALA A 95 -2.73 -4.50 30.00
C ALA A 95 -3.34 -4.08 28.66
N LEU A 96 -3.58 -5.04 27.76
CA LEU A 96 -4.26 -4.82 26.48
C LEU A 96 -5.69 -4.31 26.69
N TRP A 97 -6.44 -4.90 27.62
CA TRP A 97 -7.79 -4.45 27.95
C TRP A 97 -7.82 -2.99 28.45
N LYS A 98 -6.92 -2.64 29.37
CA LYS A 98 -6.76 -1.24 29.82
C LYS A 98 -6.37 -0.32 28.66
N HIS A 99 -5.48 -0.77 27.78
CA HIS A 99 -5.04 0.02 26.64
C HIS A 99 -6.15 0.29 25.61
N MET A 100 -7.06 -0.67 25.44
CA MET A 100 -8.24 -0.54 24.60
C MET A 100 -9.27 0.45 25.18
N GLN A 101 -9.33 0.61 26.51
CA GLN A 101 -10.21 1.58 27.15
C GLN A 101 -9.72 3.04 27.01
N ASN A 102 -8.49 3.27 26.56
CA ASN A 102 -7.95 4.62 26.41
C ASN A 102 -8.63 5.38 25.27
N ARG A 103 -9.14 6.58 25.55
CA ARG A 103 -9.81 7.44 24.55
C ARG A 103 -8.93 7.75 23.34
N LYS A 104 -7.62 7.93 23.55
CA LYS A 104 -6.65 8.20 22.47
C LYS A 104 -6.55 7.06 21.46
N THR A 105 -6.72 5.83 21.92
CA THR A 105 -6.72 4.63 21.09
C THR A 105 -7.91 4.62 20.14
N TRP A 106 -9.10 4.97 20.65
CA TRP A 106 -10.33 5.07 19.85
C TRP A 106 -10.31 6.21 18.84
N LEU A 107 -9.59 7.30 19.10
CA LEU A 107 -9.41 8.37 18.10
C LEU A 107 -8.71 7.86 16.82
N MET A 108 -7.84 6.86 16.95
CA MET A 108 -7.11 6.26 15.82
C MET A 108 -7.91 5.15 15.13
N PHE A 109 -9.06 4.75 15.67
CA PHE A 109 -9.90 3.68 15.13
C PHE A 109 -10.39 3.97 13.71
N PHE A 110 -11.09 5.10 13.50
CA PHE A 110 -11.67 5.41 12.18
C PHE A 110 -10.62 5.53 11.08
N PRO A 111 -9.48 6.23 11.28
CA PRO A 111 -8.42 6.26 10.28
C PRO A 111 -7.79 4.87 10.03
N ALA A 112 -7.63 4.05 11.07
CA ALA A 112 -7.11 2.68 10.94
C ALA A 112 -8.06 1.77 10.15
N PHE A 113 -9.35 1.86 10.43
CA PHE A 113 -10.38 1.10 9.73
C PHE A 113 -10.39 1.47 8.24
N TYR A 114 -10.37 2.77 7.95
CA TYR A 114 -10.36 3.28 6.58
C TYR A 114 -9.10 2.87 5.79
N SER A 115 -7.92 2.79 6.44
CA SER A 115 -6.63 2.55 5.75
C SER A 115 -6.57 1.24 4.96
N PHE A 116 -7.44 0.27 5.27
CA PHE A 116 -7.59 -0.95 4.49
C PHE A 116 -9.00 -1.25 3.99
N PHE A 117 -10.01 -0.51 4.43
CA PHE A 117 -11.38 -0.67 3.96
C PHE A 117 -11.52 -0.45 2.45
N TYR A 118 -10.77 0.46 1.84
CA TYR A 118 -10.90 0.73 0.40
C TYR A 118 -10.32 -0.39 -0.50
N GLY A 119 -9.50 -1.29 0.07
CA GLY A 119 -8.75 -2.29 -0.70
C GLY A 119 -9.63 -3.32 -1.41
N GLY A 120 -10.61 -3.90 -0.72
CA GLY A 120 -11.55 -4.87 -1.28
C GLY A 120 -12.55 -4.22 -2.24
N THR A 121 -13.08 -3.05 -1.88
CA THR A 121 -13.99 -2.27 -2.73
C THR A 121 -13.35 -1.91 -4.07
N LEU A 122 -12.13 -1.38 -4.07
CA LEU A 122 -11.43 -1.06 -5.32
C LEU A 122 -10.94 -2.31 -6.06
N GLY A 123 -10.62 -3.39 -5.35
CA GLY A 123 -10.34 -4.69 -5.96
C GLY A 123 -11.54 -5.22 -6.75
N THR A 124 -12.75 -5.05 -6.22
CA THR A 124 -14.01 -5.40 -6.88
C THR A 124 -14.29 -4.51 -8.08
N TYR A 125 -14.08 -3.19 -7.96
CA TYR A 125 -14.14 -2.26 -9.09
C TYR A 125 -13.25 -2.71 -10.24
N LEU A 126 -11.99 -3.09 -9.95
CA LEU A 126 -11.08 -3.58 -10.97
C LEU A 126 -11.55 -4.93 -11.56
N ALA A 127 -12.09 -5.83 -10.74
CA ALA A 127 -12.62 -7.13 -11.17
C ALA A 127 -13.85 -7.02 -12.09
N LEU A 128 -14.72 -6.04 -11.86
CA LEU A 128 -15.97 -5.86 -12.60
C LEU A 128 -15.77 -5.13 -13.93
N HIS A 129 -14.88 -4.14 -13.98
CA HIS A 129 -14.77 -3.21 -15.11
C HIS A 129 -13.50 -3.38 -15.96
N PHE A 130 -12.56 -4.24 -15.57
CA PHE A 130 -11.29 -4.42 -16.28
C PHE A 130 -11.01 -5.87 -16.67
N SER A 131 -10.32 -6.03 -17.80
CA SER A 131 -9.87 -7.33 -18.31
C SER A 131 -8.89 -8.04 -17.35
N VAL A 132 -8.76 -9.37 -17.46
CA VAL A 132 -7.78 -10.15 -16.68
C VAL A 132 -6.36 -9.62 -16.88
N ARG A 133 -6.03 -9.24 -18.12
CA ARG A 133 -4.74 -8.65 -18.48
C ARG A 133 -4.52 -7.30 -17.81
N ALA A 134 -5.49 -6.40 -17.85
CA ALA A 134 -5.42 -5.09 -17.18
C ALA A 134 -5.26 -5.23 -15.66
N ARG A 135 -5.94 -6.21 -15.04
CA ARG A 135 -5.77 -6.55 -13.63
C ARG A 135 -4.37 -7.06 -13.30
N ALA A 136 -3.85 -7.96 -14.12
CA ALA A 136 -2.51 -8.50 -13.95
C ALA A 136 -1.45 -7.39 -14.12
N LEU A 137 -1.63 -6.49 -15.09
CA LEU A 137 -0.77 -5.31 -15.25
C LEU A 137 -0.84 -4.40 -14.02
N SER A 138 -2.03 -4.17 -13.47
CA SER A 138 -2.20 -3.36 -12.27
C SER A 138 -1.44 -3.92 -11.07
N SER A 139 -1.44 -5.24 -10.90
CA SER A 139 -0.68 -5.91 -9.83
C SER A 139 0.84 -5.71 -9.93
N LEU A 140 1.35 -5.25 -11.07
CA LEU A 140 2.76 -4.87 -11.27
C LEU A 140 3.00 -3.36 -11.13
N ILE A 141 2.19 -2.53 -11.79
CA ILE A 141 2.40 -1.08 -11.84
C ILE A 141 2.18 -0.45 -10.46
N THR A 142 1.09 -0.80 -9.77
CA THR A 142 0.74 -0.20 -8.47
C THR A 142 1.87 -0.29 -7.44
N PRO A 143 2.45 -1.48 -7.14
CA PRO A 143 3.55 -1.55 -6.19
C PRO A 143 4.84 -0.89 -6.71
N THR A 144 5.08 -0.88 -8.03
CA THR A 144 6.24 -0.21 -8.63
C THR A 144 6.20 1.31 -8.40
N VAL A 145 5.03 1.93 -8.51
CA VAL A 145 4.84 3.36 -8.20
C VAL A 145 4.88 3.61 -6.69
N THR A 146 4.33 2.68 -5.90
CA THR A 146 4.23 2.80 -4.45
C THR A 146 5.60 2.81 -3.76
N ILE A 147 6.53 1.93 -4.15
CA ILE A 147 7.85 1.80 -3.50
C ILE A 147 8.63 3.13 -3.39
N PRO A 148 8.91 3.86 -4.49
CA PRO A 148 9.60 5.13 -4.39
C PRO A 148 8.78 6.16 -3.61
N MET A 149 7.44 6.14 -3.76
CA MET A 149 6.54 7.06 -3.08
C MET A 149 6.60 6.90 -1.55
N VAL A 150 6.54 5.67 -1.01
CA VAL A 150 6.60 5.43 0.43
C VAL A 150 7.98 5.72 1.04
N ILE A 151 9.06 5.52 0.27
CA ILE A 151 10.42 5.86 0.73
C ILE A 151 10.60 7.38 0.78
N LEU A 152 10.19 8.10 -0.26
CA LEU A 152 10.24 9.56 -0.30
C LEU A 152 9.37 10.18 0.79
N TYR A 153 8.15 9.65 0.98
CA TYR A 153 7.25 10.11 2.01
C TYR A 153 7.78 9.80 3.42
N GLY A 154 8.40 8.63 3.64
CA GLY A 154 9.08 8.31 4.89
C GLY A 154 10.19 9.31 5.23
N ARG A 155 11.01 9.70 4.25
CA ARG A 155 12.03 10.75 4.44
C ARG A 155 11.44 12.13 4.70
N LEU A 156 10.36 12.48 4.02
CA LEU A 156 9.64 13.73 4.28
C LEU A 156 9.11 13.76 5.70
N MET A 157 8.56 12.64 6.17
CA MET A 157 8.05 12.49 7.52
C MET A 157 9.14 12.58 8.57
N ASP A 158 10.40 12.33 8.26
CA ASP A 158 11.55 12.41 9.19
C ASP A 158 12.29 13.77 9.15
N GLN A 159 11.86 14.71 8.31
CA GLN A 159 12.51 16.00 8.16
C GLN A 159 12.52 16.81 9.48
N GLN A 160 13.70 17.16 9.99
CA GLN A 160 13.85 17.90 11.26
C GLN A 160 13.68 19.42 11.12
N ARG A 161 13.65 19.93 9.88
CA ARG A 161 13.48 21.36 9.60
C ARG A 161 12.14 21.92 10.10
N TRP A 162 11.12 21.08 10.23
CA TRP A 162 9.77 21.49 10.62
C TRP A 162 9.36 20.87 11.95
N SER A 163 8.51 21.60 12.70
CA SER A 163 7.90 21.06 13.91
C SER A 163 7.06 19.80 13.61
N GLN A 164 6.91 18.94 14.61
CA GLN A 164 6.17 17.68 14.50
C GLN A 164 4.71 17.89 14.05
N MET A 165 4.04 18.93 14.55
CA MET A 165 2.66 19.25 14.16
C MET A 165 2.56 19.63 12.67
N HIS A 166 3.48 20.46 12.19
CA HIS A 166 3.50 20.85 10.77
C HIS A 166 3.76 19.65 9.85
N ARG A 167 4.66 18.74 10.24
CA ARG A 167 4.91 17.48 9.51
C ARG A 167 3.67 16.60 9.46
N ALA A 168 2.95 16.47 10.58
CA ALA A 168 1.71 15.69 10.64
C ALA A 168 0.64 16.26 9.69
N TRP A 169 0.43 17.58 9.69
CA TRP A 169 -0.53 18.22 8.79
C TRP A 169 -0.16 18.11 7.32
N ILE A 170 1.09 18.44 6.96
CA ILE A 170 1.60 18.27 5.59
C ILE A 170 1.44 16.81 5.16
N GLY A 171 1.81 15.89 6.05
CA GLY A 171 1.68 14.46 5.82
C GLY A 171 0.26 14.05 5.49
N VAL A 172 -0.72 14.49 6.29
CA VAL A 172 -2.15 14.20 6.07
C VAL A 172 -2.65 14.82 4.78
N LEU A 173 -2.32 16.08 4.50
CA LEU A 173 -2.80 16.79 3.30
C LEU A 173 -2.29 16.15 2.00
N ILE A 174 -1.04 15.66 1.99
CA ILE A 174 -0.42 15.04 0.81
C ILE A 174 -1.19 13.81 0.33
N TRP A 175 -1.74 12.99 1.22
CA TRP A 175 -2.51 11.82 0.81
C TRP A 175 -4.02 12.09 0.79
N LEU A 176 -4.54 12.91 1.71
CA LEU A 176 -5.97 13.13 1.85
C LEU A 176 -6.57 13.87 0.65
N ILE A 177 -5.93 14.95 0.17
CA ILE A 177 -6.45 15.75 -0.94
C ILE A 177 -6.55 14.91 -2.23
N PRO A 178 -5.48 14.21 -2.67
CA PRO A 178 -5.58 13.36 -3.85
C PRO A 178 -6.57 12.21 -3.67
N GLN A 179 -6.65 11.63 -2.46
CA GLN A 179 -7.55 10.51 -2.21
C GLN A 179 -9.02 10.92 -2.29
N VAL A 180 -9.41 12.06 -1.71
CA VAL A 180 -10.78 12.60 -1.83
C VAL A 180 -11.11 12.94 -3.28
N GLY A 181 -10.20 13.62 -3.99
CA GLY A 181 -10.40 13.97 -5.40
C GLY A 181 -10.58 12.74 -6.30
N CYS A 182 -9.73 11.72 -6.12
CA CYS A 182 -9.83 10.48 -6.88
C CYS A 182 -11.06 9.64 -6.48
N PHE A 183 -11.50 9.70 -5.22
CA PHE A 183 -12.72 8.99 -4.80
C PHE A 183 -13.96 9.57 -5.48
N ILE A 184 -14.06 10.90 -5.56
CA ILE A 184 -15.12 11.58 -6.33
C ILE A 184 -15.04 11.20 -7.80
N TRP A 185 -13.84 11.18 -8.38
CA TRP A 185 -13.63 10.78 -9.77
C TRP A 185 -14.11 9.34 -10.02
N ILE A 186 -13.72 8.37 -9.19
CA ILE A 186 -14.22 6.98 -9.31
C ILE A 186 -15.74 6.94 -9.20
N GLY A 187 -16.36 7.71 -8.30
CA GLY A 187 -17.81 7.81 -8.21
C GLY A 187 -18.46 8.28 -9.52
N ILE A 188 -17.87 9.29 -10.17
CA ILE A 188 -18.31 9.77 -11.49
C ILE A 188 -18.13 8.68 -12.56
N GLU A 189 -16.97 8.03 -12.63
CA GLU A 189 -16.73 6.94 -13.60
C GLU A 189 -17.68 5.77 -13.38
N TYR A 190 -17.93 5.39 -12.12
CA TYR A 190 -18.87 4.34 -11.78
C TYR A 190 -20.28 4.65 -12.27
N SER A 191 -20.72 5.92 -12.17
CA SER A 191 -22.02 6.33 -12.73
C SER A 191 -22.08 6.23 -14.26
N LYS A 192 -20.94 6.41 -14.96
CA LYS A 192 -20.84 6.30 -16.43
C LYS A 192 -20.86 4.84 -16.91
N PHE A 193 -20.45 3.87 -16.09
CA PHE A 193 -20.40 2.46 -16.46
C PHE A 193 -21.78 1.78 -16.47
N GLY A 194 -22.79 2.34 -15.79
CA GLY A 194 -24.13 1.75 -15.74
C GLY A 194 -24.14 0.28 -15.28
N THR A 195 -25.09 -0.51 -15.78
CA THR A 195 -25.20 -1.97 -15.55
C THR A 195 -24.32 -2.81 -16.48
N GLU A 196 -23.54 -2.20 -17.38
CA GLU A 196 -22.77 -2.93 -18.39
C GLU A 196 -21.45 -3.47 -17.80
N LYS A 197 -21.24 -4.78 -17.97
CA LYS A 197 -19.94 -5.44 -17.68
C LYS A 197 -18.95 -5.12 -18.80
N ALA A 198 -18.51 -3.88 -18.89
CA ALA A 198 -17.46 -3.48 -19.82
C ALA A 198 -16.12 -4.08 -19.36
N ALA A 199 -15.46 -4.89 -20.20
CA ALA A 199 -14.11 -5.37 -19.95
C ALA A 199 -13.10 -4.38 -20.55
N LEU A 200 -12.85 -3.26 -19.85
CA LEU A 200 -11.88 -2.28 -20.32
C LEU A 200 -10.48 -2.91 -20.40
N ASP A 201 -9.84 -2.72 -21.54
CA ASP A 201 -8.53 -3.26 -21.84
C ASP A 201 -7.69 -2.23 -22.57
N TYR A 202 -6.39 -2.25 -22.35
CA TYR A 202 -5.45 -1.40 -23.09
C TYR A 202 -5.08 -2.11 -24.40
N VAL A 203 -5.08 -1.39 -25.52
CA VAL A 203 -4.72 -1.96 -26.82
C VAL A 203 -3.19 -2.17 -26.89
N LEU A 204 -2.74 -3.40 -27.13
CA LEU A 204 -1.36 -3.73 -27.46
C LEU A 204 -1.09 -3.43 -28.95
N ASN A 205 -1.08 -2.18 -29.38
CA ASN A 205 -0.49 -1.83 -30.68
C ASN A 205 1.03 -1.77 -30.53
N PHE A 206 1.66 -2.91 -30.23
CA PHE A 206 3.11 -3.07 -30.14
C PHE A 206 3.82 -3.11 -31.50
N VAL A 207 3.12 -2.80 -32.60
CA VAL A 207 3.66 -2.90 -33.97
C VAL A 207 4.33 -1.61 -34.45
N THR A 208 4.19 -0.47 -33.76
CA THR A 208 4.78 0.81 -34.23
C THR A 208 5.29 1.73 -33.13
N LEU A 209 6.06 1.23 -32.16
CA LEU A 209 6.81 2.11 -31.23
C LEU A 209 8.31 1.91 -31.42
N PRO A 210 8.98 2.82 -32.17
CA PRO A 210 10.42 2.83 -32.27
C PRO A 210 11.05 3.18 -30.91
N TRP A 211 12.05 2.39 -30.50
CA TRP A 211 12.62 2.27 -29.16
C TRP A 211 13.36 3.50 -28.59
N TYR A 212 13.24 4.68 -29.20
CA TYR A 212 14.22 5.76 -29.01
C TYR A 212 13.85 6.84 -27.97
N HIS A 213 12.61 6.94 -27.50
CA HIS A 213 12.19 8.09 -26.68
C HIS A 213 11.46 7.72 -25.38
N VAL A 214 12.20 7.15 -24.43
CA VAL A 214 11.76 6.93 -23.03
C VAL A 214 11.39 8.25 -22.33
N ARG A 215 11.83 9.41 -22.86
CA ARG A 215 11.52 10.75 -22.33
C ARG A 215 10.17 11.32 -22.81
N CYS A 216 9.52 10.70 -23.80
CA CYS A 216 8.29 11.20 -24.43
C CYS A 216 7.04 10.36 -24.14
N LEU A 217 7.10 9.34 -23.28
CA LEU A 217 5.92 8.52 -23.00
C LEU A 217 4.74 9.33 -22.45
N MET A 218 5.00 10.29 -21.55
CA MET A 218 3.95 11.12 -20.94
C MET A 218 3.41 12.19 -21.89
N ASN A 219 4.27 12.84 -22.69
CA ASN A 219 3.84 13.83 -23.69
C ASN A 219 3.13 13.18 -24.88
N TRP A 220 3.58 12.00 -25.32
CA TRP A 220 2.89 11.20 -26.32
C TRP A 220 1.55 10.69 -25.80
N TRP A 221 1.46 10.33 -24.52
CA TRP A 221 0.20 9.99 -23.86
C TRP A 221 -0.80 11.15 -23.91
N ILE A 222 -0.38 12.35 -23.51
CA ILE A 222 -1.23 13.55 -23.51
C ILE A 222 -1.68 13.88 -24.94
N GLN A 223 -0.79 13.79 -25.93
CA GLN A 223 -1.13 14.04 -27.34
C GLN A 223 -2.09 12.98 -27.90
N TYR A 224 -1.91 11.70 -27.58
CA TYR A 224 -2.83 10.63 -28.00
C TYR A 224 -4.22 10.77 -27.34
N TRP A 225 -4.25 11.19 -26.07
CA TRP A 225 -5.46 11.48 -25.31
C TRP A 225 -6.25 12.66 -25.90
N LEU A 226 -5.55 13.72 -26.33
CA LEU A 226 -6.15 14.88 -27.02
C LEU A 226 -6.66 14.53 -28.42
N GLN A 227 -6.06 13.55 -29.10
CA GLN A 227 -6.36 13.23 -30.50
C GLN A 227 -7.42 12.12 -30.67
N TYR A 228 -7.61 11.23 -29.69
CA TYR A 228 -8.62 10.15 -29.71
C TYR A 228 -9.39 9.99 -28.37
N PRO A 229 -10.22 10.99 -27.99
CA PRO A 229 -10.88 11.04 -26.68
C PRO A 229 -11.84 9.86 -26.39
N HIS A 230 -12.34 9.18 -27.43
CA HIS A 230 -13.31 8.06 -27.30
C HIS A 230 -12.74 6.66 -27.59
N SER A 231 -11.41 6.51 -27.70
CA SER A 231 -10.80 5.18 -27.87
C SER A 231 -10.93 4.33 -26.60
N HIS A 232 -11.02 2.99 -26.74
CA HIS A 232 -11.03 2.05 -25.60
C HIS A 232 -9.85 2.28 -24.63
N THR A 233 -8.69 2.69 -25.16
CA THR A 233 -7.48 3.01 -24.39
C THR A 233 -7.61 4.29 -23.56
N SER A 234 -8.25 5.34 -24.10
CA SER A 234 -8.49 6.60 -23.37
C SER A 234 -9.43 6.38 -22.17
N ARG A 235 -10.52 5.64 -22.40
CA ARG A 235 -11.48 5.26 -21.34
C ARG A 235 -10.84 4.35 -20.28
N TRP A 236 -9.98 3.43 -20.69
CA TRP A 236 -9.21 2.60 -19.75
C TRP A 236 -8.32 3.47 -18.85
N ALA A 237 -7.59 4.42 -19.44
CA ALA A 237 -6.72 5.34 -18.72
C ALA A 237 -7.48 6.24 -17.73
N GLU A 238 -8.59 6.84 -18.18
CA GLU A 238 -9.47 7.69 -17.35
C GLU A 238 -10.00 6.93 -16.12
N ALA A 239 -10.41 5.68 -16.32
CA ALA A 239 -10.94 4.83 -15.27
C ALA A 239 -9.87 4.23 -14.34
N TYR A 240 -8.64 4.05 -14.84
CA TYR A 240 -7.54 3.42 -14.11
C TYR A 240 -6.69 4.41 -13.31
N LEU A 241 -6.54 5.65 -13.79
CA LEU A 241 -5.75 6.67 -13.13
C LEU A 241 -6.19 6.98 -11.68
N PRO A 242 -7.49 7.21 -11.38
CA PRO A 242 -7.89 7.48 -10.01
C PRO A 242 -7.74 6.23 -9.13
N TYR A 243 -7.87 5.02 -9.69
CA TYR A 243 -7.61 3.76 -8.98
C TYR A 243 -6.15 3.66 -8.51
N ILE A 244 -5.17 3.88 -9.40
CA ILE A 244 -3.75 3.77 -9.04
C ILE A 244 -3.35 4.86 -8.04
N LEU A 245 -3.92 6.05 -8.15
CA LEU A 245 -3.70 7.15 -7.22
C LEU A 245 -4.23 6.81 -5.83
N ILE A 246 -5.48 6.32 -5.69
CA ILE A 246 -6.02 5.92 -4.37
C ILE A 246 -5.20 4.79 -3.76
N PHE A 247 -4.83 3.78 -4.55
CA PHE A 247 -4.01 2.68 -4.02
C PHE A 247 -2.65 3.18 -3.51
N SER A 248 -1.97 4.02 -4.31
CA SER A 248 -0.65 4.54 -3.96
C SER A 248 -0.69 5.49 -2.76
N THR A 249 -1.70 6.37 -2.69
CA THR A 249 -1.87 7.30 -1.56
C THR A 249 -2.36 6.60 -0.31
N GLY A 250 -3.11 5.52 -0.41
CA GLY A 250 -3.53 4.76 0.76
C GLY A 250 -2.36 4.05 1.47
N TYR A 251 -1.29 3.68 0.75
CA TYR A 251 -0.03 3.28 1.38
C TYR A 251 0.63 4.43 2.15
N LEU A 252 0.49 5.68 1.66
CA LEU A 252 0.92 6.85 2.42
C LEU A 252 0.07 7.05 3.66
N THR A 253 -1.26 6.90 3.58
CA THR A 253 -2.16 6.95 4.74
C THR A 253 -1.71 5.97 5.81
N GLN A 254 -1.43 4.73 5.44
CA GLN A 254 -0.89 3.73 6.36
C GLN A 254 0.41 4.21 7.00
N LEU A 255 1.35 4.72 6.21
CA LEU A 255 2.62 5.23 6.72
C LEU A 255 2.44 6.40 7.69
N SER A 256 1.56 7.35 7.38
CA SER A 256 1.24 8.50 8.23
C SER A 256 0.66 8.04 9.56
N LEU A 257 -0.27 7.08 9.53
CA LEU A 257 -0.92 6.59 10.74
C LEU A 257 0.08 5.88 11.65
N TYR A 258 0.93 4.99 11.10
CA TYR A 258 2.00 4.37 11.87
C TYR A 258 2.99 5.40 12.42
N TRP A 259 3.35 6.41 11.63
CA TRP A 259 4.24 7.47 12.08
C TRP A 259 3.62 8.26 13.25
N ILE A 260 2.35 8.68 13.14
CA ILE A 260 1.62 9.37 14.21
C ILE A 260 1.53 8.51 15.47
N LEU A 261 1.20 7.21 15.34
CA LEU A 261 1.17 6.29 16.48
C LEU A 261 2.54 6.16 17.15
N GLY A 262 3.60 6.14 16.34
CA GLY A 262 4.98 6.18 16.83
C GLY A 262 5.25 7.41 17.69
N THR A 263 4.53 8.52 17.51
CA THR A 263 4.73 9.72 18.35
C THR A 263 4.04 9.65 19.71
N PHE A 264 3.03 8.80 19.89
CA PHE A 264 2.29 8.69 21.16
C PHE A 264 2.92 7.75 22.17
N SER A 265 3.77 6.81 21.73
CA SER A 265 4.41 5.81 22.59
C SER A 265 5.92 6.04 22.69
N THR A 266 6.39 6.35 23.90
CA THR A 266 7.83 6.42 24.22
C THR A 266 8.40 5.06 24.64
N ASP A 267 7.56 4.17 25.18
CA ASP A 267 7.93 2.82 25.61
C ASP A 267 7.63 1.75 24.55
N VAL A 268 8.51 0.75 24.47
CA VAL A 268 8.43 -0.39 23.54
C VAL A 268 7.17 -1.20 23.75
N LYS A 269 6.77 -1.47 25.01
CA LYS A 269 5.57 -2.25 25.33
C LYS A 269 4.30 -1.52 24.88
N SER A 270 4.22 -0.24 25.21
CA SER A 270 3.09 0.61 24.78
C SER A 270 3.02 0.71 23.26
N SER A 271 4.17 0.83 22.58
CA SER A 271 4.24 0.88 21.12
C SER A 271 3.80 -0.44 20.48
N ALA A 272 4.19 -1.58 21.04
CA ALA A 272 3.80 -2.91 20.56
C ALA A 272 2.27 -3.13 20.70
N ARG A 273 1.69 -2.80 21.86
CA ARG A 273 0.24 -2.91 22.10
C ARG A 273 -0.56 -1.98 21.20
N THR A 274 -0.10 -0.75 21.04
CA THR A 274 -0.72 0.24 20.14
C THR A 274 -0.66 -0.24 18.68
N GLY A 275 0.49 -0.73 18.23
CA GLY A 275 0.64 -1.27 16.89
C GLY A 275 -0.20 -2.53 16.63
N GLY A 276 -0.29 -3.43 17.62
CA GLY A 276 -1.11 -4.64 17.53
C GLY A 276 -2.60 -4.32 17.45
N LEU A 277 -3.09 -3.42 18.30
CA LEU A 277 -4.49 -2.99 18.28
C LEU A 277 -4.83 -2.22 17.00
N PHE A 278 -3.93 -1.36 16.54
CA PHE A 278 -4.08 -0.68 15.26
C PHE A 278 -4.19 -1.68 14.10
N ARG A 279 -3.33 -2.70 14.07
CA ARG A 279 -3.43 -3.78 13.08
C ARG A 279 -4.76 -4.52 13.16
N ALA A 280 -5.30 -4.75 14.36
CA ALA A 280 -6.62 -5.35 14.50
C ALA A 280 -7.72 -4.50 13.87
N PHE A 281 -7.68 -3.18 14.03
CA PHE A 281 -8.63 -2.26 13.38
C PHE A 281 -8.47 -2.23 11.85
N GLU A 282 -7.23 -2.26 11.36
CA GLU A 282 -6.95 -2.40 9.93
C GLU A 282 -7.56 -3.70 9.37
N THR A 283 -7.38 -4.82 10.06
CA THR A 283 -7.93 -6.13 9.66
C THR A 283 -9.45 -6.17 9.72
N LEU A 284 -10.08 -5.48 10.69
CA LEU A 284 -11.54 -5.31 10.69
C LEU A 284 -12.01 -4.56 9.45
N GLY A 285 -11.30 -3.50 9.04
CA GLY A 285 -11.59 -2.79 7.79
C GLY A 285 -11.49 -3.69 6.57
N GLN A 286 -10.48 -4.56 6.51
CA GLN A 286 -10.33 -5.55 5.44
C GLN A 286 -11.47 -6.57 5.39
N ALA A 287 -11.94 -7.03 6.56
CA ALA A 287 -12.98 -8.05 6.65
C ALA A 287 -14.37 -7.54 6.24
N VAL A 288 -14.61 -6.24 6.35
CA VAL A 288 -15.89 -5.60 5.99
C VAL A 288 -15.93 -5.19 4.50
N SER A 289 -14.77 -5.05 3.86
CA SER A 289 -14.60 -4.62 2.45
C SER A 289 -14.98 -5.71 1.44
#